data_AF-A0A931SY46-F1
#
_entry.id   AF-A0A931SY46-F1
#
_cell.length_a   1.000
_cell.length_b   1.000
_cell.length_c   1.000
_cell.angle_alpha   90.00
_cell.angle_beta   90.00
_cell.angle_gamma   90.00
#
_symmetry.space_group_name_H-M   'P 1'
#
loop_
_entity.id
_entity.type
_entity.pdbx_description
1 polymer ?
#
loop_
_entity_poly.entity_id
_entity_poly.type
_entity_poly.pdbx_seq_one_letter_code
_entity_poly.pdbx_strand_id
1 'polypeptide(L)'
;MSDQKNLKDHRQIGQELDLFSFHDVAPGAVFWHPKGWIIYKTLQEFIRTKLAQEGYQEISTPIMVKSDLFKKSGHWDYYNEHMFNFSTEEQSYSLKPMNCRFGRAF
;
A
#
# COMPACT_ATOMS: atom_id res chain seq x y z
N MET A 1 8.53 17.34 35.24
CA MET A 1 7.55 17.31 34.13
C MET A 1 8.14 18.08 32.95
N SER A 2 8.96 17.44 32.10
CA SER A 2 9.52 18.12 30.91
C SER A 2 10.08 17.22 29.79
N ASP A 3 9.81 15.92 29.74
CA ASP A 3 10.46 15.02 28.76
C ASP A 3 9.60 14.66 27.54
N GLN A 4 8.69 15.56 27.14
CA GLN A 4 7.79 15.34 25.99
C GLN A 4 7.91 16.48 24.96
N LYS A 5 9.14 16.96 24.73
CA LYS A 5 9.46 17.99 23.73
C LYS A 5 10.64 17.53 22.88
N ASN A 6 10.38 17.30 21.59
CA ASN A 6 11.30 16.95 20.49
C ASN A 6 11.33 15.49 20.01
N LEU A 7 10.16 14.82 19.93
CA LEU A 7 10.03 13.78 18.91
C LEU A 7 10.02 14.49 17.54
N LYS A 8 11.13 14.40 16.81
CA LYS A 8 11.24 14.95 15.45
C LYS A 8 10.19 14.30 14.57
N ASP A 9 9.50 15.12 13.78
CA ASP A 9 8.50 14.64 12.83
C ASP A 9 9.18 13.79 11.74
N HIS A 10 8.61 12.63 11.40
CA HIS A 10 9.16 11.74 10.37
C HIS A 10 9.35 12.43 9.01
N ARG A 11 8.54 13.46 8.69
CA ARG A 11 8.67 14.27 7.47
C ARG A 11 9.95 15.09 7.50
N GLN A 12 10.27 15.68 8.65
CA GLN A 12 11.49 16.44 8.84
C GLN A 12 12.71 15.52 8.78
N ILE A 13 12.66 14.38 9.48
CA ILE A 13 13.74 13.37 9.44
C ILE A 13 13.93 12.84 8.02
N GLY A 14 12.84 12.52 7.33
CA GLY A 14 12.88 11.97 5.97
C GLY A 14 13.54 12.92 4.97
N GLN A 15 13.31 14.22 5.12
CA GLN A 15 13.99 15.25 4.34
C GLN A 15 15.46 15.42 4.76
N GLU A 16 15.74 15.58 6.06
CA GLU A 16 17.10 15.75 6.61
C GLU A 16 18.03 14.61 6.21
N LEU A 17 17.52 13.38 6.17
CA LEU A 17 18.28 12.16 5.88
C LEU A 17 18.19 11.69 4.43
N ASP A 18 17.47 12.41 3.57
CA ASP A 18 17.29 12.06 2.16
C ASP A 18 16.69 10.65 1.96
N LEU A 19 15.58 10.37 2.65
CA LEU A 19 14.94 9.05 2.66
C LEU A 19 13.80 8.94 1.65
N PHE A 20 13.00 10.00 1.51
CA PHE A 20 11.86 10.03 0.61
C PHE A 20 11.40 11.47 0.33
N SER A 21 10.57 11.62 -0.71
CA SER A 21 9.91 12.86 -1.07
C SER A 21 8.46 12.64 -1.52
N PHE A 22 7.71 13.74 -1.60
CA PHE A 22 6.35 13.79 -2.14
C PHE A 22 6.30 14.86 -3.22
N HIS A 23 5.56 14.58 -4.30
CA HIS A 23 5.42 15.47 -5.44
C HIS A 23 3.97 15.54 -5.90
N ASP A 24 3.55 16.69 -6.41
CA ASP A 24 2.17 16.93 -6.87
C ASP A 24 1.74 16.05 -8.05
N VAL A 25 2.71 15.48 -8.78
CA VAL A 25 2.44 14.50 -9.85
C VAL A 25 1.77 13.22 -9.33
N ALA A 26 1.97 12.88 -8.05
CA ALA A 26 1.34 11.73 -7.41
C ALA A 26 1.02 12.04 -5.92
N PRO A 27 -0.05 12.81 -5.65
CA PRO A 27 -0.39 13.23 -4.29
C PRO A 27 -0.65 12.03 -3.38
N GLY A 28 0.00 12.03 -2.21
CA GLY A 28 -0.10 10.93 -1.23
C GLY A 28 0.71 9.68 -1.58
N ALA A 29 1.35 9.62 -2.76
CA ALA A 29 2.29 8.56 -3.12
C ALA A 29 3.72 8.99 -2.79
N VAL A 30 4.45 8.13 -2.09
CA VAL A 30 5.82 8.40 -1.67
C VAL A 30 6.82 8.06 -2.78
N PHE A 31 7.80 8.93 -2.98
CA PHE A 31 8.96 8.67 -3.82
C PHE A 31 10.11 8.26 -2.92
N TRP A 32 10.41 6.96 -2.88
CA TRP A 32 11.51 6.44 -2.05
C TRP A 32 12.87 6.76 -2.66
N HIS A 33 13.75 7.37 -1.88
CA HIS A 33 15.14 7.59 -2.27
C HIS A 33 15.97 6.33 -1.90
N PRO A 34 17.20 6.17 -2.42
CA PRO A 34 17.98 4.95 -2.18
C PRO A 34 18.13 4.58 -0.70
N LYS A 35 18.37 5.55 0.19
CA LYS A 35 18.52 5.32 1.64
C LYS A 35 17.21 4.85 2.28
N GLY A 36 16.09 5.50 1.98
CA GLY A 36 14.78 5.10 2.51
C GLY A 36 14.31 3.76 1.95
N TRP A 37 14.60 3.51 0.66
CA TRP A 37 14.24 2.25 0.02
C TRP A 37 14.95 1.04 0.64
N ILE A 38 16.22 1.19 1.03
CA ILE A 38 16.95 0.16 1.78
C ILE A 38 16.22 -0.19 3.07
N ILE A 39 15.83 0.82 3.87
CA ILE A 39 15.10 0.62 5.13
C ILE A 39 13.79 -0.12 4.88
N TYR A 40 13.01 0.33 3.88
CA TYR A 40 11.74 -0.31 3.51
C TYR A 40 11.94 -1.78 3.12
N LYS A 41 12.94 -2.06 2.28
CA LYS A 41 13.28 -3.43 1.84
C LYS A 41 13.74 -4.32 2.98
N THR A 42 14.51 -3.80 3.94
CA THR A 42 14.92 -4.55 5.13
C THR A 42 13.73 -4.95 5.98
N LEU A 43 12.77 -4.04 6.21
CA LEU A 43 11.54 -4.35 6.95
C LEU A 43 10.67 -5.36 6.21
N GLN A 44 10.55 -5.24 4.88
CA GLN A 44 9.84 -6.19 4.05
C GLN A 44 10.45 -7.60 4.13
N GLU A 45 11.78 -7.71 4.08
CA GLU A 45 12.47 -9.00 4.17
C GLU A 45 12.27 -9.64 5.55
N PHE A 46 12.36 -8.83 6.61
CA PHE A 46 12.12 -9.28 7.97
C PHE A 46 10.74 -9.92 8.15
N ILE A 47 9.67 -9.25 7.71
CA ILE A 47 8.31 -9.78 7.85
C ILE A 47 8.08 -11.00 6.95
N ARG A 48 8.63 -11.02 5.74
CA ARG A 48 8.52 -12.18 4.83
C ARG A 48 9.19 -13.41 5.42
N THR A 49 10.39 -13.26 5.98
CA THR A 49 11.10 -14.36 6.65
C THR A 49 10.30 -14.88 7.84
N LYS A 50 9.76 -13.99 8.68
CA LYS A 50 8.95 -14.39 9.83
C LYS A 50 7.68 -15.13 9.41
N LEU A 51 6.96 -14.62 8.41
CA LEU A 51 5.75 -15.26 7.89
C LEU A 51 6.04 -16.63 7.28
N ALA A 52 7.15 -16.78 6.57
CA ALA A 52 7.58 -18.07 6.02
C ALA A 52 7.89 -19.10 7.12
N GLN A 53 8.52 -18.68 8.22
CA GLN A 53 8.78 -19.55 9.39
C GLN A 53 7.48 -20.01 10.07
N GLU A 54 6.45 -19.18 10.07
CA GLU A 54 5.11 -19.49 10.57
C GLU A 54 4.25 -20.28 9.55
N GLY A 55 4.83 -20.70 8.42
CA GLY A 55 4.15 -21.53 7.41
C GLY A 55 3.20 -20.78 6.48
N TYR A 56 3.23 -19.45 6.45
CA TYR A 56 2.45 -18.68 5.48
C TYR A 56 3.05 -18.81 4.07
N GLN A 57 2.17 -19.00 3.08
CA GLN A 57 2.54 -19.00 1.67
C GLN A 57 2.33 -17.60 1.11
N GLU A 58 3.42 -16.94 0.74
CA GLU A 58 3.35 -15.63 0.10
C GLU A 58 2.84 -15.76 -1.34
N ILE A 59 1.87 -14.91 -1.69
CA ILE A 59 1.30 -14.82 -3.04
C ILE A 59 1.34 -13.38 -3.53
N SER A 60 1.32 -13.19 -4.85
CA SER A 60 1.22 -11.88 -5.50
C SER A 60 -0.02 -11.83 -6.38
N THR A 61 -0.81 -10.77 -6.24
CA THR A 61 -2.09 -10.59 -6.92
C THR A 61 -2.13 -9.21 -7.59
N PRO A 62 -2.77 -9.07 -8.77
CA PRO A 62 -2.79 -7.81 -9.51
C PRO A 62 -3.29 -6.63 -8.67
N ILE A 63 -2.75 -5.43 -8.91
CA ILE A 63 -3.18 -4.20 -8.24
C ILE A 63 -4.48 -3.69 -8.85
N MET A 64 -4.69 -3.90 -10.16
CA MET A 64 -5.91 -3.54 -10.88
C MET A 64 -6.69 -4.78 -11.23
N VAL A 65 -8.00 -4.79 -10.95
CA VAL A 65 -8.89 -5.93 -11.21
C VAL A 65 -10.28 -5.45 -11.66
N LYS A 66 -11.09 -6.35 -12.23
CA LYS A 66 -12.47 -6.03 -12.61
C LYS A 66 -13.30 -5.62 -11.39
N SER A 67 -14.04 -4.52 -11.52
CA SER A 67 -14.87 -3.96 -10.43
C SER A 67 -15.93 -4.95 -9.93
N ASP A 68 -16.37 -5.88 -10.78
CA ASP A 68 -17.32 -6.93 -10.42
C ASP A 68 -16.85 -7.82 -9.26
N LEU A 69 -15.54 -7.96 -9.06
CA LEU A 69 -14.99 -8.68 -7.91
C LEU A 69 -15.42 -8.01 -6.60
N PHE A 70 -15.39 -6.68 -6.54
CA PHE A 70 -15.77 -5.91 -5.36
C PHE A 70 -17.28 -5.90 -5.15
N LYS A 71 -18.07 -5.82 -6.23
CA LYS A 71 -19.54 -5.94 -6.18
C LYS A 71 -19.97 -7.30 -5.61
N LYS A 72 -19.40 -8.39 -6.13
CA LYS A 72 -19.62 -9.76 -5.60
C LYS A 72 -19.14 -9.93 -4.16
N SER A 73 -18.36 -8.98 -3.65
CA SER A 73 -17.81 -9.04 -2.31
C SER A 73 -18.55 -8.25 -1.25
N GLY A 74 -19.54 -7.44 -1.65
CA GLY A 74 -20.18 -6.48 -0.76
C GLY A 74 -19.26 -5.31 -0.37
N HIS A 75 -17.98 -5.31 -0.75
CA HIS A 75 -17.08 -4.18 -0.49
C HIS A 75 -17.38 -2.98 -1.40
N TRP A 76 -18.09 -3.18 -2.51
CA TRP A 76 -18.44 -2.07 -3.39
C TRP A 76 -19.23 -0.99 -2.65
N ASP A 77 -20.20 -1.37 -1.83
CA ASP A 77 -21.09 -0.42 -1.15
C ASP A 77 -20.36 0.44 -0.10
N TYR A 78 -19.23 -0.04 0.43
CA TYR A 78 -18.44 0.66 1.45
C TYR A 78 -17.25 1.43 0.88
N TYR A 79 -16.63 0.92 -0.20
CA TYR A 79 -15.35 1.43 -0.68
C TYR A 79 -15.44 2.17 -2.01
N ASN A 80 -16.53 2.03 -2.77
CA ASN A 80 -16.61 2.58 -4.14
C ASN A 80 -16.31 4.09 -4.19
N GLU A 81 -16.79 4.88 -3.23
CA GLU A 81 -16.55 6.33 -3.16
C GLU A 81 -15.09 6.71 -2.85
N HIS A 82 -14.32 5.78 -2.28
CA HIS A 82 -12.92 5.97 -1.90
C HIS A 82 -11.95 5.14 -2.75
N MET A 83 -12.41 4.61 -3.89
CA MET A 83 -11.63 3.77 -4.79
C MET A 83 -11.29 4.49 -6.10
N PHE A 84 -10.10 4.20 -6.63
CA PHE A 84 -9.74 4.56 -7.99
C PHE A 84 -10.39 3.59 -8.97
N ASN A 85 -11.39 4.06 -9.70
CA ASN A 85 -12.14 3.31 -10.70
C ASN A 85 -11.83 3.83 -12.11
N PHE A 86 -11.71 2.91 -13.06
CA PHE A 86 -11.49 3.18 -14.48
C PHE A 86 -12.57 2.45 -15.27
N SER A 87 -13.18 3.11 -16.26
CA SER A 87 -14.15 2.49 -17.13
C SER A 87 -13.67 2.53 -18.58
N THR A 88 -13.75 1.40 -19.26
CA THR A 88 -13.72 1.31 -20.72
C THR A 88 -15.16 1.22 -21.23
N GLU A 89 -15.35 1.24 -22.56
CA GLU A 89 -16.68 1.14 -23.17
C GLU A 89 -17.45 -0.14 -22.75
N GLU A 90 -16.73 -1.22 -22.42
CA GLU A 90 -17.32 -2.51 -22.09
C GLU A 90 -17.16 -2.94 -20.63
N GLN A 91 -16.14 -2.42 -19.92
CA GLN A 91 -15.73 -2.99 -18.63
C GLN A 91 -15.24 -1.93 -17.64
N SER A 92 -15.56 -2.13 -16.36
CA SER A 92 -15.01 -1.34 -15.25
C SER A 92 -13.93 -2.09 -14.49
N TYR A 93 -12.86 -1.36 -14.18
CA TYR A 93 -11.71 -1.80 -13.42
C TYR A 93 -11.54 -0.92 -12.18
N SER A 94 -10.95 -1.49 -11.14
CA SER A 94 -10.65 -0.75 -9.92
C SER A 94 -9.25 -1.11 -9.42
N LEU A 95 -8.54 -0.13 -8.86
CA LEU A 95 -7.38 -0.44 -8.03
C LEU A 95 -7.85 -1.07 -6.72
N LYS A 96 -7.18 -2.13 -6.28
CA LYS A 96 -7.55 -2.82 -5.05
C LYS A 96 -7.36 -1.92 -3.83
N PRO A 97 -8.39 -1.70 -3.00
CA PRO A 97 -8.25 -0.97 -1.73
C PRO A 97 -7.71 -1.87 -0.61
N MET A 98 -7.74 -3.19 -0.80
CA MET A 98 -7.34 -4.21 0.18
C MET A 98 -6.96 -5.53 -0.50
N ASN A 99 -6.33 -6.47 0.22
CA ASN A 99 -5.91 -7.76 -0.33
C ASN A 99 -6.85 -8.96 -0.01
N CYS A 100 -7.85 -8.79 0.87
CA CYS A 100 -8.53 -9.87 1.59
C CYS A 100 -9.29 -10.94 0.77
N ARG A 101 -9.63 -10.70 -0.51
CA ARG A 101 -10.30 -11.71 -1.35
C ARG A 101 -9.43 -12.37 -2.40
N PHE A 102 -8.20 -11.89 -2.64
CA PHE A 102 -7.44 -12.39 -3.79
C PHE A 102 -6.80 -13.77 -3.58
N GLY A 103 -6.52 -14.17 -2.33
CA GLY A 103 -5.86 -15.45 -2.04
C GLY A 103 -6.75 -16.69 -2.06
N ARG A 104 -8.08 -16.54 -2.16
CA ARG A 104 -9.04 -17.66 -2.25
C ARG A 104 -10.01 -17.55 -3.43
N ALA A 105 -9.90 -16.50 -4.25
CA ALA A 105 -10.77 -16.28 -5.39
C ALA A 105 -10.27 -16.95 -6.68
N PHE A 106 -9.10 -17.59 -6.64
CA PHE A 106 -8.44 -18.29 -7.73
C PHE A 106 -7.92 -19.63 -7.25
#